data_AF-A0A5R8YX01-F1
#
_entry.id   AF-A0A5R8YX01-F1
#
_cell.length_a   1.000
_cell.length_b   1.000
_cell.length_c   1.000
_cell.angle_alpha   90.00
_cell.angle_beta   90.00
_cell.angle_gamma   90.00
#
_symmetry.space_group_name_H-M   'P 1'
#
loop_
_entity.id
_entity.type
_entity.pdbx_description
1 polymer ?
#
loop_
_entity_poly.entity_id
_entity_poly.type
_entity_poly.pdbx_seq_one_letter_code
_entity_poly.pdbx_strand_id
1 'polypeptide(L)' 'MPSFLAVRITTSRKPPLPSIIELTAGDLVAGRVLCDDIGVLYREDLRRDLGSLSLRTMMRIGQGMRHAPAL' A
#
# COMPACT_ATOMS: atom_id res chain seq x y z
N MET A 1 11.10 -17.74 9.39
CA MET A 1 10.13 -17.92 8.28
C MET A 1 10.22 -16.71 7.37
N PRO A 2 10.04 -16.83 6.04
CA PRO A 2 10.12 -15.69 5.14
C PRO A 2 9.01 -14.68 5.46
N SER A 3 9.38 -13.41 5.56
CA SER A 3 8.48 -12.30 5.85
C SER A 3 8.56 -11.22 4.78
N PHE A 4 7.52 -10.38 4.73
CA PHE A 4 7.37 -9.29 3.79
C PHE A 4 6.97 -8.03 4.54
N LEU A 5 7.47 -6.87 4.10
CA LEU A 5 6.89 -5.59 4.49
C LEU A 5 5.72 -5.29 3.57
N ALA A 6 4.59 -4.90 4.17
CA ALA A 6 3.38 -4.54 3.46
C ALA A 6 2.82 -3.23 4.00
N VAL A 7 2.13 -2.50 3.13
CA VAL A 7 1.37 -1.30 3.49
C VAL A 7 -0.12 -1.59 3.42
N ARG A 8 -0.91 -0.98 4.30
CA ARG A 8 -2.37 -1.18 4.31
C ARG A 8 -3.03 -0.49 3.11
N ILE A 9 -3.99 -1.19 2.50
CA ILE A 9 -4.98 -0.58 1.59
C ILE A 9 -6.32 -0.47 2.34
N THR A 10 -7.00 0.67 2.22
CA THR A 10 -8.31 0.88 2.86
C THR A 10 -9.28 1.66 1.99
N THR A 11 -10.57 1.33 2.11
CA THR A 11 -11.68 2.11 1.53
C THR A 11 -12.20 3.17 2.49
N SER A 12 -11.84 3.13 3.77
CA SER A 12 -12.25 4.13 4.77
C SER A 12 -11.72 5.51 4.41
N ARG A 13 -12.55 6.56 4.55
CA ARG A 13 -12.14 7.94 4.29
C ARG A 13 -10.98 8.34 5.22
N LYS A 14 -10.00 9.07 4.67
CA LYS A 14 -8.85 9.60 5.40
C LYS A 14 -8.62 11.07 5.04
N PRO A 15 -8.07 11.89 5.95
CA PRO A 15 -7.59 13.22 5.58
C PRO A 15 -6.47 13.09 4.54
N PRO A 16 -6.29 14.07 3.64
CA PRO A 16 -5.22 14.02 2.65
C PRO A 16 -3.87 14.20 3.35
N LEU A 17 -3.01 13.19 3.28
CA LEU A 17 -1.64 13.23 3.77
C LEU A 17 -0.69 12.82 2.62
N PRO A 18 0.55 13.34 2.58
CA PRO A 18 1.54 12.93 1.58
C PRO A 18 1.85 11.42 1.56
N SER A 19 1.67 10.74 2.70
CA SER A 19 1.81 9.28 2.84
C SER A 19 0.60 8.50 2.31
N ILE A 20 -0.50 9.15 1.93
CA ILE A 20 -1.72 8.49 1.47
C ILE A 20 -1.87 8.64 -0.04
N ILE A 21 -1.84 7.50 -0.74
CA ILE A 21 -1.95 7.46 -2.20
C ILE A 21 -3.32 6.93 -2.60
N GLU A 22 -4.11 7.79 -3.23
CA GLU A 22 -5.42 7.39 -3.79
C GLU A 22 -5.22 6.49 -5.03
N LEU A 23 -5.89 5.34 -5.00
CA LEU A 23 -5.97 4.41 -6.12
C LEU A 23 -7.02 4.89 -7.13
N THR A 24 -6.78 4.58 -8.39
CA THR A 24 -7.58 5.03 -9.52
C THR A 24 -8.35 3.87 -10.13
N ALA A 25 -9.29 4.16 -11.03
CA ALA A 25 -10.04 3.13 -11.75
C ALA A 25 -9.17 2.18 -12.61
N GLY A 26 -7.91 2.56 -12.88
CA GLY A 26 -6.94 1.70 -13.56
C GLY A 26 -6.19 0.73 -12.63
N ASP A 27 -6.43 0.79 -11.32
CA ASP A 27 -5.81 -0.09 -10.33
C ASP A 27 -6.71 -1.30 -10.02
N LEU A 28 -6.10 -2.42 -9.64
CA LEU A 28 -6.82 -3.69 -9.39
C LEU A 28 -7.79 -3.65 -8.21
N VAL A 29 -7.60 -2.70 -7.29
CA VAL A 29 -8.42 -2.53 -6.10
C VAL A 29 -8.72 -1.05 -5.91
N ALA A 30 -9.90 -0.77 -5.33
CA ALA A 30 -10.32 0.59 -5.00
C ALA A 30 -9.84 1.01 -3.60
N GLY A 31 -9.72 2.32 -3.39
CA GLY A 31 -9.41 2.92 -2.09
C GLY A 31 -8.08 3.66 -2.11
N ARG A 32 -7.33 3.55 -1.01
CA ARG A 32 -6.07 4.26 -0.83
C ARG A 32 -5.02 3.40 -0.14
N VAL A 33 -3.77 3.61 -0.50
CA VAL A 33 -2.60 3.01 0.13
C VAL A 33 -2.13 3.93 1.25
N LEU A 34 -1.93 3.39 2.45
CA LEU A 34 -1.39 4.11 3.61
C LEU A 34 0.10 3.77 3.74
N CYS A 35 0.97 4.62 3.18
CA CYS A 35 2.41 4.35 3.12
C CYS A 35 3.10 4.42 4.49
N ASP A 36 2.45 5.02 5.48
CA ASP A 36 2.90 5.10 6.88
C ASP A 36 2.40 3.95 7.76
N ASP A 37 1.44 3.14 7.29
CA ASP A 37 0.91 1.96 7.98
C ASP A 37 1.63 0.72 7.44
N ILE A 38 2.93 0.62 7.76
CA ILE A 38 3.81 -0.49 7.37
C ILE A 38 3.74 -1.59 8.43
N GLY A 39 3.45 -2.82 7.99
CA GLY A 39 3.42 -4.01 8.83
C GLY A 39 4.22 -5.16 8.23
N VAL A 40 4.59 -6.13 9.09
CA VAL A 40 5.21 -7.38 8.69
C VAL A 40 4.11 -8.40 8.42
N LEU A 41 4.13 -9.03 7.24
CA LEU A 41 3.32 -10.20 6.92
C LEU A 41 4.20 -11.43 6.80
N TYR A 42 3.70 -12.56 7.29
CA TYR A 42 4.35 -13.85 7.10
C TYR A 42 3.72 -14.60 5.93
N ARG A 43 4.47 -15.51 5.31
CA ARG A 43 4.02 -16.24 4.12
C ARG A 43 2.73 -17.03 4.38
N GLU A 44 2.60 -17.59 5.57
CA GLU A 44 1.44 -18.33 6.05
C GLU A 44 0.17 -17.47 6.21
N ASP A 45 0.30 -16.16 6.36
CA ASP A 45 -0.83 -15.24 6.48
C ASP A 45 -1.41 -14.85 5.11
N LEU A 46 -0.69 -15.10 4.02
CA LEU A 46 -1.11 -14.76 2.66
C LEU A 46 -2.23 -15.70 2.20
N ARG A 47 -3.42 -15.14 1.97
CA ARG A 47 -4.62 -15.92 1.61
C ARG A 47 -4.81 -16.10 0.10
N ARG A 48 -4.50 -15.07 -0.69
CA ARG A 48 -4.70 -15.05 -2.14
C ARG A 48 -3.85 -13.98 -2.80
N ASP A 49 -3.49 -14.23 -4.05
CA ASP A 49 -2.94 -13.21 -4.94
C ASP A 49 -4.10 -12.45 -5.62
N LEU A 50 -4.01 -11.12 -5.64
CA LEU A 50 -4.97 -10.23 -6.30
C LEU A 50 -4.43 -9.65 -7.61
N GLY A 51 -3.18 -9.95 -7.95
CA GLY A 51 -2.43 -9.36 -9.06
C GLY A 51 -1.58 -8.17 -8.62
N SER A 52 -1.02 -7.47 -9.61
CA SER A 52 -0.07 -6.37 -9.42
C SER A 52 -0.64 -4.99 -9.74
N LEU A 53 -0.29 -3.99 -8.94
CA LEU A 53 -0.54 -2.58 -9.29
C LEU A 53 0.32 -2.15 -10.49
N SER A 54 -0.16 -1.16 -11.24
CA SER A 54 0.59 -0.60 -12.38
C SER A 54 1.91 0.05 -11.93
N LEU A 55 2.89 0.12 -12.84
CA LEU A 55 4.17 0.80 -12.58
C LEU A 55 3.96 2.26 -12.13
N ARG A 56 3.03 2.98 -12.78
CA ARG A 56 2.69 4.36 -12.43
C ARG A 56 2.17 4.47 -11.00
N THR A 57 1.35 3.53 -10.55
CA THR A 57 0.87 3.49 -9.17
C THR A 57 1.99 3.14 -8.19
N MET A 58 2.83 2.16 -8.51
CA MET A 58 3.99 1.80 -7.69
C MET A 58 4.98 2.95 -7.52
N MET A 59 5.19 3.78 -8.56
CA MET A 59 6.01 5.00 -8.44
C MET A 59 5.42 6.01 -7.46
N ARG A 60 4.10 6.23 -7.50
CA ARG A 60 3.40 7.13 -6.55
C ARG A 60 3.51 6.60 -5.12
N ILE A 61 3.37 5.29 -4.92
CA ILE A 61 3.61 4.63 -3.62
C ILE A 61 5.04 4.88 -3.17
N GLY A 62 6.04 4.65 -4.03
CA GLY A 62 7.44 4.92 -3.69
C GLY A 62 7.73 6.37 -3.31
N GLN A 63 6.98 7.34 -3.85
CA GLN A 63 7.02 8.74 -3.41
C GLN A 63 6.36 8.92 -2.04
N GLY A 64 5.17 8.36 -1.84
CA GLY A 64 4.45 8.40 -0.56
C GLY A 64 5.24 7.79 0.61
N MET A 65 5.97 6.70 0.35
CA MET A 65 6.83 6.04 1.34
C MET A 65 7.97 6.93 1.85
N ARG A 66 8.40 7.95 1.11
CA ARG A 66 9.41 8.92 1.59
C ARG A 66 8.89 9.82 2.71
N HIS A 67 7.57 9.83 2.92
CA HIS A 67 6.91 10.55 4.00
C HIS A 67 6.51 9.63 5.15
N ALA A 68 6.78 8.32 5.04
CA ALA A 68 6.55 7.38 6.13
C ALA A 68 7.61 7.60 7.23
N PRO A 69 7.25 7.47 8.51
CA PRO A 69 8.23 7.50 9.59
C PRO A 69 9.22 6.33 9.42
N ALA A 70 10.50 6.59 9.71
CA ALA A 70 11.51 5.54 9.71
C ALA A 70 11.19 4.50 10.80
N LEU A 71 11.23 3.21 10.43
CA LEU A 71 11.11 2.06 11.33
C LEU A 71 12.44 1.77 12.03
#